data_AF-A0A2G9S5D3-F1
#
_entry.id   AF-A0A2G9S5D3-F1
#
_cell.length_a   1.000
_cell.length_b   1.000
_cell.length_c   1.000
_cell.angle_alpha   90.00
_cell.angle_beta   90.00
_cell.angle_gamma   90.00
#
_symmetry.space_group_name_H-M   'P 1'
#
loop_
_entity.id
_entity.type
_entity.pdbx_description
1 polymer ?
#
loop_
_entity_poly.entity_id
_entity_poly.type
_entity_poly.pdbx_seq_one_letter_code
_entity_poly.pdbx_strand_id
1 'polypeptide(L)'
;MDALGESLSVTKRCVSLEHCLNTGCRDSGKHGHKVCTSCCEGNICNMALPRNETDAIFSTTSPLNGSQRHSTQGLGLLLCLLYSSWLFLT
;
A
#
# COMPACT_ATOMS: atom_id res chain seq x y z
N MET A 1 21.06 -10.29 -1.64
CA MET A 1 22.31 -9.68 -2.12
C MET A 1 23.47 -10.37 -1.43
N ASP A 2 24.59 -10.50 -2.12
CA ASP A 2 25.84 -10.91 -1.48
C ASP A 2 26.44 -9.76 -0.65
N ALA A 3 27.61 -9.99 -0.06
CA ALA A 3 28.32 -9.00 0.73
C ALA A 3 28.85 -7.80 -0.07
N LEU A 4 28.90 -7.90 -1.41
CA LEU A 4 29.33 -6.83 -2.32
C LEU A 4 28.15 -6.00 -2.85
N GLY A 5 26.91 -6.43 -2.58
CA GLY A 5 25.68 -5.76 -3.01
C GLY A 5 25.09 -6.31 -4.30
N GLU A 6 25.68 -7.36 -4.87
CA GLU A 6 25.18 -7.99 -6.09
C GLU A 6 23.93 -8.84 -5.84
N SER A 7 23.03 -8.84 -6.81
CA SER A 7 21.74 -9.53 -6.69
C SER A 7 21.92 -11.02 -6.99
N LEU A 8 21.80 -11.85 -5.96
CA LEU A 8 21.90 -13.32 -6.10
C LEU A 8 20.61 -13.96 -6.63
N SER A 9 19.45 -13.45 -6.21
CA SER A 9 18.14 -13.98 -6.58
C SER A 9 17.08 -12.90 -6.42
N VAL A 10 16.09 -12.91 -7.32
CA VAL A 10 14.97 -11.98 -7.33
C VAL A 10 13.68 -12.78 -7.49
N THR A 11 12.76 -12.62 -6.56
CA THR A 11 11.41 -13.17 -6.64
C THR A 11 10.39 -12.05 -6.50
N LYS A 12 9.42 -11.99 -7.41
CA LYS A 12 8.34 -11.00 -7.42
C LYS A 12 7.01 -11.72 -7.54
N ARG A 13 6.01 -11.26 -6.78
CA ARG A 13 4.65 -11.80 -6.81
C ARG A 13 3.65 -10.74 -6.37
N CYS A 14 2.41 -10.86 -6.84
CA CYS A 14 1.28 -10.14 -6.27
C CYS A 14 0.86 -10.83 -4.97
N VAL A 15 0.55 -10.05 -3.93
CA VAL A 15 0.19 -10.54 -2.59
C VAL A 15 -0.91 -9.67 -1.98
N SER A 16 -1.56 -10.20 -0.95
CA SER A 16 -2.47 -9.45 -0.07
C SER A 16 -1.70 -8.51 0.87
N LEU A 17 -2.43 -7.55 1.45
CA LEU A 17 -1.89 -6.56 2.39
C LEU A 17 -1.12 -7.19 3.55
N GLU A 18 -1.60 -8.29 4.11
CA GLU A 18 -1.00 -8.97 5.27
C GLU A 18 0.45 -9.40 5.02
N HIS A 19 0.81 -9.76 3.79
CA HIS A 19 2.18 -10.10 3.40
C HIS A 19 3.08 -8.88 3.25
N CYS A 20 2.50 -7.70 3.00
CA CYS A 20 3.22 -6.44 2.84
C CYS A 20 3.46 -5.70 4.17
N LEU A 21 2.93 -6.20 5.29
CA LEU A 21 3.19 -5.63 6.61
C LEU A 21 4.60 -5.96 7.16
N ASN A 22 5.32 -6.87 6.50
CA ASN A 22 6.66 -7.31 6.91
C ASN A 22 7.70 -7.00 5.82
N THR A 23 7.86 -5.72 5.48
CA THR A 23 8.94 -5.22 4.61
C THR A 23 10.19 -4.87 5.41
N GLY A 24 11.32 -4.72 4.72
CA GLY A 24 12.61 -4.37 5.32
C GLY A 24 13.71 -5.26 4.80
N CYS A 25 14.94 -5.05 5.29
CA CYS A 25 16.04 -5.96 5.05
C CYS A 25 16.42 -6.77 6.28
N ARG A 26 16.91 -7.99 6.05
CA ARG A 26 17.43 -8.86 7.10
C ARG A 26 18.63 -9.64 6.60
N ASP A 27 19.63 -9.74 7.46
CA ASP A 27 20.78 -10.62 7.22
C ASP A 27 20.36 -12.09 7.33
N SER A 28 20.60 -12.85 6.27
CA SER A 28 20.44 -14.29 6.22
C SER A 28 21.75 -14.99 6.55
N GLY A 29 21.99 -15.20 7.84
CA GLY A 29 22.94 -16.18 8.36
C GLY A 29 24.43 -15.94 8.06
N LYS A 30 25.23 -16.99 8.32
CA LYS A 30 26.71 -16.96 8.40
C LYS A 30 27.45 -16.60 7.10
N HIS A 31 26.78 -16.47 5.96
CA HIS A 31 27.41 -16.18 4.67
C HIS A 31 27.34 -14.70 4.26
N GLY A 32 26.82 -13.82 5.13
CA GLY A 32 26.78 -12.38 4.86
C GLY A 32 25.81 -11.99 3.74
N HIS A 33 24.78 -12.81 3.50
CA HIS A 33 23.75 -12.50 2.52
C HIS A 33 22.67 -11.63 3.14
N LYS A 34 22.22 -10.60 2.43
CA LYS A 34 21.14 -9.72 2.85
C LYS A 34 19.89 -9.97 2.02
N VAL A 35 18.73 -10.13 2.66
CA VAL A 35 17.43 -10.28 1.99
C VAL A 35 16.63 -9.00 2.23
N CYS A 36 16.26 -8.30 1.16
CA CYS A 36 15.42 -7.11 1.23
C CYS A 36 14.05 -7.40 0.61
N THR A 37 12.99 -7.01 1.31
CA THR A 37 11.59 -7.21 0.90
C THR A 37 10.90 -5.85 0.83
N SER A 38 10.31 -5.53 -0.33
CA SER A 38 9.47 -4.35 -0.52
C SER A 38 8.12 -4.74 -1.11
N CYS A 39 7.13 -3.89 -0.87
CA CYS A 39 5.83 -3.95 -1.51
C CYS A 39 5.50 -2.61 -2.16
N CYS A 40 4.66 -2.67 -3.19
CA CYS A 40 4.17 -1.47 -3.84
C CYS A 40 2.72 -1.66 -4.26
N GLU A 41 2.00 -0.56 -4.32
CA GLU A 41 0.64 -0.49 -4.85
C GLU A 41 0.67 0.05 -6.29
N GLY A 42 -0.11 -0.56 -7.19
CA GLY A 42 -0.27 -0.12 -8.58
C GLY A 42 0.25 -1.11 -9.63
N ASN A 43 0.00 -0.79 -10.91
CA ASN A 43 0.39 -1.66 -12.02
C ASN A 43 1.90 -1.54 -12.32
N ILE A 44 2.60 -2.67 -12.43
CA ILE A 44 4.06 -2.73 -12.73
C ILE A 44 4.90 -1.89 -11.73
N CYS A 45 4.39 -1.66 -10.51
CA CYS A 45 5.05 -0.80 -9.54
C CYS A 45 6.37 -1.37 -9.01
N ASN A 46 6.60 -2.67 -9.17
CA ASN A 46 7.73 -3.42 -8.62
C ASN A 46 8.90 -3.54 -9.62
N MET A 47 9.15 -2.53 -10.46
CA MET A 47 10.24 -2.59 -11.45
C MET A 47 11.63 -2.51 -10.77
N ALA A 48 11.79 -1.61 -9.79
CA ALA A 48 13.02 -1.48 -9.02
C ALA A 48 13.23 -2.64 -8.02
N LEU A 49 14.46 -2.81 -7.53
CA LEU A 49 14.81 -3.76 -6.48
C LEU A 49 15.24 -3.02 -5.21
N PRO A 50 14.75 -3.40 -4.03
CA PRO A 50 15.21 -2.82 -2.78
C PRO A 50 16.63 -3.30 -2.45
N ARG A 51 17.50 -2.38 -2.04
CA ARG A 51 18.90 -2.63 -1.64
C ARG A 51 19.18 -2.27 -0.17
N ASN A 52 18.35 -1.42 0.44
CA ASN A 52 18.56 -0.84 1.76
C ASN A 52 17.27 -0.78 2.58
N GLU A 53 17.37 -0.44 3.87
CA GLU A 53 16.18 -0.31 4.72
C GLU A 53 15.23 0.80 4.23
N THR A 54 15.78 1.84 3.58
CA THR A 54 15.02 2.97 3.07
C THR A 54 14.18 2.66 1.84
N ASP A 55 14.59 1.70 1.02
CA ASP A 55 13.86 1.30 -0.19
C ASP A 55 13.09 -0.03 -0.01
N ALA A 56 13.40 -0.79 1.05
CA ALA A 56 12.69 -1.98 1.48
C ALA A 56 11.44 -1.64 2.31
N ILE A 57 10.55 -0.81 1.73
CA ILE A 57 9.32 -0.36 2.39
C ILE A 57 8.07 -0.88 1.69
N PHE A 58 6.90 -0.66 2.30
CA PHE A 58 5.62 -0.77 1.61
C PHE A 58 5.17 0.61 1.10
N SER A 59 5.29 0.83 -0.21
CA SER A 59 4.85 2.04 -0.89
C SER A 59 3.39 1.94 -1.31
N THR A 60 2.50 2.59 -0.56
CA THR A 60 1.05 2.57 -0.76
C THR A 60 0.51 4.00 -0.82
N THR A 61 -0.46 4.26 -1.69
CA THR A 61 -1.18 5.55 -1.75
C THR A 61 -2.57 5.44 -1.14
N SER A 62 -3.11 4.22 -1.06
CA SER A 62 -4.34 3.92 -0.34
C SER A 62 -4.12 3.85 1.17
N PRO A 63 -5.10 4.29 1.98
CA PRO A 63 -5.05 4.11 3.42
C PRO A 63 -5.05 2.62 3.78
N LEU A 64 -4.11 2.21 4.64
CA LEU A 64 -3.96 0.82 5.11
C LEU A 64 -5.21 0.30 5.83
N ASN A 65 -5.91 1.20 6.51
CA ASN A 65 -7.18 0.90 7.15
C ASN A 65 -8.27 1.26 6.15
N GLY A 66 -9.07 0.27 5.73
CA GLY A 66 -10.17 0.39 4.77
C GLY A 66 -11.34 1.26 5.25
N SER A 67 -11.05 2.34 5.97
CA SER A 67 -11.91 3.51 6.16
C SER A 67 -12.22 4.07 4.78
N GLN A 68 -13.24 3.49 4.15
CA GLN A 68 -14.02 4.13 3.11
C GLN A 68 -14.41 5.49 3.69
N ARG A 69 -13.73 6.54 3.23
CA ARG A 69 -14.13 7.90 3.54
C ARG A 69 -15.48 8.08 2.87
N HIS A 70 -16.57 7.83 3.59
CA HIS A 70 -17.94 8.23 3.24
C HIS A 70 -18.02 9.76 3.27
N SER A 71 -17.23 10.41 2.42
CA SER A 71 -17.31 11.84 2.18
C SER A 71 -18.40 12.01 1.13
N THR A 72 -19.42 12.84 1.44
CA THR A 72 -20.54 13.27 0.57
C THR A 72 -21.87 12.49 0.60
N GLN A 73 -22.26 11.85 1.70
CA GLN A 73 -23.66 11.37 1.84
C GLN A 73 -24.60 12.32 2.60
N GLY A 74 -24.09 13.17 3.50
CA GLY A 74 -24.94 14.07 4.30
C GLY A 74 -25.57 15.22 3.53
N LEU A 75 -24.86 15.80 2.56
CA LEU A 75 -25.33 16.98 1.82
C LEU A 75 -26.50 16.66 0.87
N GLY A 76 -26.46 15.51 0.22
CA GLY A 76 -27.52 15.05 -0.70
C GLY A 76 -28.83 14.73 0.02
N LEU A 77 -28.75 14.13 1.20
CA LEU A 77 -29.92 13.86 2.04
C LEU A 77 -30.56 15.16 2.56
N LEU A 78 -29.76 16.14 2.98
CA LEU A 78 -30.26 17.45 3.41
C LEU A 78 -30.98 18.19 2.27
N LEU A 79 -30.42 18.19 1.06
CA LEU A 79 -31.06 18.83 -0.11
C LEU A 79 -32.39 18.14 -0.50
N CYS A 80 -32.46 16.80 -0.42
CA CYS A 80 -33.72 16.07 -0.68
C CYS A 80 -34.80 16.40 0.34
N LEU A 81 -34.44 16.46 1.63
CA LEU A 81 -35.39 16.79 2.69
C LEU A 81 -35.93 18.23 2.53
N LEU A 82 -35.05 19.18 2.21
CA LEU A 82 -35.45 20.56 1.93
C LEU A 82 -36.34 20.67 0.68
N TYR A 83 -36.06 19.91 -0.38
CA TYR A 83 -36.91 19.92 -1.58
C TYR A 83 -38.30 19.34 -1.32
N SER A 84 -38.37 18.22 -0.59
CA SER A 84 -39.65 17.60 -0.24
C SER A 84 -40.51 18.49 0.66
N SER A 85 -39.94 19.16 1.66
CA SER A 85 -40.69 20.05 2.54
C SER A 85 -41.23 21.29 1.82
N TRP A 86 -40.52 21.81 0.81
CA TRP A 86 -41.02 22.89 -0.04
C TRP A 86 -42.21 22.46 -0.90
N LEU A 87 -42.16 21.25 -1.49
CA LEU A 87 -43.27 20.69 -2.28
C LEU A 87 -44.55 20.46 -1.48
N PHE A 88 -44.44 20.19 -0.18
CA PHE A 88 -45.61 20.01 0.71
C PHE A 88 -46.19 21.35 1.21
N LEU A 89 -45.48 22.47 1.08
CA LEU A 89 -45.89 23.79 1.58
C LEU A 89 -46.46 24.73 0.49
N THR A 90 -46.30 24.38 -0.79
CA THR A 90 -46.96 25.01 -1.95
C THR A 90 -48.17 24.21 -2.40
#